data_AF-A0A356IL59-F1
#
_entry.id   AF-A0A356IL59-F1
#
_cell.length_a   1.000
_cell.length_b   1.000
_cell.length_c   1.000
_cell.angle_alpha   90.00
_cell.angle_beta   90.00
_cell.angle_gamma   90.00
#
_symmetry.space_group_name_H-M   'P 1'
#
loop_
_entity.id
_entity.type
_entity.pdbx_description
1 polymer ?
#
loop_
_entity_poly.entity_id
_entity_poly.type
_entity_poly.pdbx_seq_one_letter_code
_entity_poly.pdbx_strand_id
1 'polypeptide(L)'
;MCRPGFESDLAAEIQDKASACGVFGFVRARAGDGFVVFEGHEPAAGRALLNKLSFADVVFARQWLLVIEHFPALPVDDRVGPLVQSLSGGQSLSGLPFRHVW
;
A
#
# COMPACT_ATOMS: atom_id res chain seq x y z
N MET A 1 -3.15 1.38 -6.60
CA MET A 1 -3.03 1.58 -8.07
C MET A 1 -4.36 2.07 -8.62
N CYS A 2 -4.36 2.98 -9.58
CA CYS A 2 -5.56 3.57 -10.21
C CYS A 2 -5.37 3.71 -11.74
N ARG A 3 -6.35 4.30 -12.41
CA ARG A 3 -6.19 4.78 -13.80
C ARG A 3 -5.23 5.98 -13.79
N PRO A 4 -4.19 6.04 -14.66
CA PRO A 4 -3.34 7.22 -14.76
C PRO A 4 -4.16 8.50 -14.96
N GLY A 5 -3.84 9.55 -14.20
CA GLY A 5 -4.59 10.81 -14.16
C GLY A 5 -5.66 10.89 -13.07
N PHE A 6 -5.95 9.80 -12.35
CA PHE A 6 -6.89 9.76 -11.21
C PHE A 6 -6.15 9.68 -9.85
N GLU A 7 -4.87 10.03 -9.80
CA GLU A 7 -4.08 9.94 -8.56
C GLU A 7 -4.58 10.93 -7.50
N SER A 8 -5.08 12.10 -7.90
CA SER A 8 -5.66 13.08 -6.98
C SER A 8 -6.96 12.56 -6.35
N ASP A 9 -7.85 11.97 -7.15
CA ASP A 9 -9.11 11.39 -6.66
C ASP A 9 -8.87 10.21 -5.73
N LEU A 10 -7.97 9.29 -6.12
CA LEU A 10 -7.58 8.17 -5.26
C LEU A 10 -6.92 8.66 -3.97
N ALA A 11 -6.08 9.71 -4.03
CA ALA A 11 -5.44 10.25 -2.83
C ALA A 11 -6.45 10.82 -1.85
N ALA A 12 -7.41 11.62 -2.34
CA ALA A 12 -8.48 12.16 -1.51
C ALA A 12 -9.34 11.04 -0.91
N GLU A 13 -9.72 10.04 -1.72
CA GLU A 13 -10.50 8.89 -1.27
C GLU A 13 -9.80 8.10 -0.16
N ILE A 14 -8.51 7.76 -0.34
CA ILE A 14 -7.75 7.01 0.67
C ILE A 14 -7.54 7.85 1.93
N GLN A 15 -7.28 9.16 1.81
CA GLN A 15 -7.12 10.04 2.96
C GLN A 15 -8.39 10.09 3.82
N ASP A 16 -9.56 10.23 3.18
CA ASP A 16 -10.86 10.28 3.86
C ASP A 16 -11.19 8.95 4.53
N LYS A 17 -11.14 7.84 3.76
CA LYS A 17 -11.47 6.51 4.28
C LYS A 17 -10.51 6.04 5.38
N ALA A 18 -9.22 6.31 5.25
CA ALA A 18 -8.25 5.97 6.30
C ALA A 18 -8.55 6.73 7.61
N SER A 19 -8.84 8.03 7.50
CA SER A 19 -9.23 8.87 8.64
C SER A 19 -10.51 8.35 9.31
N ALA A 20 -11.52 7.95 8.52
CA ALA A 20 -12.76 7.36 9.02
C ALA A 20 -12.55 6.03 9.75
N CYS A 21 -11.54 5.24 9.35
CA CYS A 21 -11.12 4.02 10.05
C CYS A 21 -10.25 4.29 11.30
N GLY A 22 -9.96 5.55 11.61
CA GLY A 22 -9.03 5.95 12.68
C GLY A 22 -7.59 5.53 12.38
N VAL A 23 -7.19 5.49 11.10
CA VAL A 23 -5.83 5.22 10.67
C VAL A 23 -5.27 6.49 10.02
N PHE A 24 -4.36 7.15 10.73
CA PHE A 24 -3.86 8.46 10.33
C PHE A 24 -2.53 8.37 9.57
N GLY A 25 -2.37 9.27 8.62
CA GLY A 25 -1.24 9.34 7.71
C GLY A 25 -1.47 10.40 6.65
N PHE A 26 -0.59 10.40 5.64
CA PHE A 26 -0.72 11.24 4.45
C PHE A 26 -0.58 10.41 3.19
N VAL A 27 -1.13 10.91 2.09
CA VAL A 27 -1.05 10.25 0.78
C VAL A 27 -0.12 11.01 -0.15
N ARG A 28 0.90 10.33 -0.68
CA ARG A 28 1.70 10.84 -1.80
C ARG A 28 1.06 10.43 -3.12
N ALA A 29 0.88 11.41 -3.98
CA ALA A 29 0.37 11.22 -5.33
C ALA A 29 1.16 12.08 -6.30
N ARG A 30 1.47 11.53 -7.47
CA ARG A 30 2.10 12.24 -8.57
C ARG A 30 1.30 11.95 -9.84
N ALA A 31 0.97 13.01 -10.57
CA ALA A 31 0.17 12.90 -11.78
C ALA A 31 0.86 12.01 -12.82
N GLY A 32 0.11 11.02 -13.33
CA GLY A 32 0.57 10.11 -14.37
C GLY A 32 1.26 8.83 -13.88
N ASP A 33 1.54 8.70 -12.58
CA ASP A 33 2.19 7.50 -12.02
C ASP A 33 1.26 6.27 -11.99
N GLY A 34 -0.06 6.48 -12.01
CA GLY A 34 -1.06 5.40 -11.94
C GLY A 34 -1.17 4.74 -10.56
N PHE A 35 -0.60 5.34 -9.51
CA PHE A 35 -0.75 4.90 -8.13
C PHE A 35 -0.59 6.06 -7.15
N VAL A 36 -0.94 5.77 -5.89
CA VAL A 36 -0.67 6.61 -4.73
C VAL A 36 -0.03 5.76 -3.65
N VAL A 37 0.69 6.39 -2.73
CA VAL A 37 1.25 5.73 -1.55
C VAL A 37 0.66 6.38 -0.31
N PHE A 38 -0.03 5.59 0.52
CA PHE A 38 -0.42 6.02 1.86
C PHE A 38 0.72 5.72 2.83
N GLU A 39 1.24 6.77 3.47
CA GLU A 39 2.25 6.70 4.53
C GLU A 39 1.57 7.00 5.86
N GLY A 40 1.30 5.94 6.63
CA GLY A 40 0.74 6.08 7.96
C GLY A 40 1.76 6.59 8.96
N HIS A 41 1.30 7.31 10.00
CA HIS A 41 2.19 7.85 11.03
C HIS A 41 2.78 6.76 11.94
N GLU A 42 2.08 5.64 12.09
CA GLU A 42 2.53 4.49 12.89
C GLU A 42 3.05 3.36 11.98
N PRO A 43 4.08 2.59 12.39
CA PRO A 43 4.62 1.49 11.60
C PRO A 43 3.57 0.45 11.16
N ALA A 44 2.54 0.23 11.99
CA ALA A 44 1.48 -0.74 11.71
C ALA A 44 0.29 -0.16 10.92
N ALA A 45 0.30 1.12 10.59
CA ALA A 45 -0.87 1.81 10.01
C ALA A 45 -1.32 1.20 8.68
N GLY A 46 -0.40 0.87 7.77
CA GLY A 46 -0.76 0.23 6.50
C GLY A 46 -1.46 -1.12 6.71
N ARG A 47 -0.97 -1.92 7.66
CA ARG A 47 -1.58 -3.20 8.03
C ARG A 47 -2.95 -3.01 8.69
N ALA A 48 -3.08 -2.03 9.59
CA ALA A 48 -4.33 -1.69 10.23
C ALA A 48 -5.39 -1.24 9.22
N LEU A 49 -5.01 -0.44 8.22
CA LEU A 49 -5.91 0.02 7.17
C LEU A 49 -6.43 -1.15 6.33
N LEU A 50 -5.56 -2.05 5.89
CA LEU A 50 -5.95 -3.25 5.12
C LEU A 50 -6.92 -4.18 5.88
N ASN A 51 -6.87 -4.18 7.21
CA ASN A 51 -7.79 -4.98 8.03
C ASN A 51 -9.12 -4.28 8.30
N LYS A 52 -9.15 -2.94 8.29
CA LYS A 52 -10.32 -2.13 8.67
C LYS A 52 -11.15 -1.65 7.49
N LEU A 53 -10.51 -1.37 6.35
CA LEU A 53 -11.15 -0.87 5.15
C LEU A 53 -11.39 -2.01 4.16
N SER A 54 -12.63 -2.17 3.71
CA SER A 54 -12.94 -3.11 2.63
C SER A 54 -12.44 -2.54 1.30
N PHE A 55 -11.73 -3.34 0.52
CA PHE A 55 -11.28 -2.93 -0.81
C PHE A 55 -12.44 -2.61 -1.76
N ALA A 56 -13.58 -3.29 -1.61
CA ALA A 56 -14.77 -3.06 -2.43
C ALA A 56 -15.36 -1.65 -2.24
N ASP A 57 -15.03 -0.98 -1.13
CA ASP A 57 -15.48 0.38 -0.86
C ASP A 57 -14.55 1.44 -1.47
N VAL A 58 -13.42 1.07 -2.09
CA VAL A 58 -12.47 2.01 -2.69
C VAL A 58 -12.70 2.08 -4.19
N VAL A 59 -13.31 3.17 -4.66
CA VAL A 59 -13.80 3.35 -6.02
C VAL A 59 -12.66 3.51 -7.03
N PHE A 60 -11.65 4.32 -6.71
CA PHE A 60 -10.61 4.68 -7.67
C PHE A 60 -9.44 3.68 -7.70
N ALA A 61 -9.37 2.76 -6.72
CA ALA A 61 -8.32 1.77 -6.66
C ALA A 61 -8.67 0.54 -7.51
N ARG A 62 -7.77 0.16 -8.43
CA ARG A 62 -7.83 -1.13 -9.16
C ARG A 62 -7.22 -2.28 -8.36
N GLN A 63 -6.27 -1.94 -7.49
CA GLN A 63 -5.59 -2.85 -6.58
C GLN A 63 -4.87 -2.03 -5.50
N TRP A 64 -4.64 -2.64 -4.35
CA TRP A 64 -3.76 -2.14 -3.31
C TRP A 64 -2.88 -3.25 -2.75
N LEU A 65 -1.76 -2.87 -2.14
CA LEU A 65 -0.75 -3.78 -1.61
C LEU A 65 -0.16 -3.17 -0.34
N LEU A 66 0.25 -4.03 0.60
CA LEU A 66 1.12 -3.59 1.70
C LEU A 66 2.55 -3.51 1.18
N VAL A 67 3.19 -2.36 1.32
CA VAL A 67 4.63 -2.22 1.07
C VAL A 67 5.36 -2.50 2.38
N ILE A 68 6.26 -3.47 2.37
CA ILE A 68 7.07 -3.86 3.54
C ILE A 68 8.47 -3.27 3.51
N GLU A 69 9.00 -3.00 2.31
CA GLU A 69 10.32 -2.41 2.11
C GLU A 69 10.38 -1.70 0.75
N HIS A 70 11.21 -0.66 0.66
CA HIS A 70 11.43 0.11 -0.56
C HIS A 70 12.91 0.04 -0.96
N PHE A 71 13.17 -0.46 -2.16
CA PHE A 71 14.52 -0.60 -2.71
C PHE A 71 14.76 0.42 -3.83
N PRO A 72 15.33 1.61 -3.53
CA PRO A 72 15.60 2.61 -4.56
C PRO A 72 16.67 2.14 -5.58
N ALA A 73 17.57 1.27 -5.14
CA ALA A 73 18.56 0.62 -6.00
C ALA A 73 18.80 -0.81 -5.53
N LEU A 74 18.55 -1.77 -6.41
CA LEU A 74 18.92 -3.17 -6.19
C LEU A 74 20.30 -3.45 -6.81
N PRO A 75 21.16 -4.27 -6.17
CA PRO A 75 22.40 -4.73 -6.77
C PRO A 75 22.13 -5.43 -8.11
N VAL A 76 22.92 -5.11 -9.13
CA VAL A 76 22.70 -5.65 -10.49
C VAL A 76 23.12 -7.11 -10.58
N ASP A 77 24.13 -7.48 -9.81
CA ASP A 77 24.71 -8.82 -9.66
C ASP A 77 23.90 -9.72 -8.73
N ASP A 78 23.15 -9.15 -7.78
CA ASP A 78 22.22 -9.90 -6.93
C ASP A 78 20.95 -9.09 -6.58
N ARG A 79 19.89 -9.30 -7.37
CA ARG A 79 18.55 -8.75 -7.08
C ARG A 79 17.72 -9.66 -6.17
N VAL A 80 18.10 -10.92 -6.00
CA VAL A 80 17.25 -11.91 -5.32
C VAL A 80 17.52 -11.90 -3.83
N GLY A 81 18.79 -11.85 -3.42
CA GLY A 81 19.21 -11.86 -2.02
C GLY A 81 18.47 -10.82 -1.16
N PRO A 82 18.51 -9.52 -1.52
CA PRO A 82 17.83 -8.47 -0.78
C PRO A 82 16.31 -8.70 -0.66
N LEU A 83 15.66 -9.11 -1.76
CA LEU A 83 14.20 -9.35 -1.77
C LEU A 83 13.81 -10.52 -0.87
N VAL A 84 14.54 -11.63 -0.93
CA VAL A 84 14.28 -12.82 -0.11
C VAL A 84 14.54 -12.51 1.37
N GLN A 85 15.59 -11.76 1.68
CA GLN A 85 15.91 -11.36 3.04
C GLN A 85 14.76 -10.54 3.66
N SER A 86 14.21 -9.58 2.91
CA SER A 86 13.10 -8.74 3.37
C SER A 86 11.80 -9.51 3.56
N LEU A 87 11.52 -10.48 2.67
CA LEU A 87 10.37 -11.37 2.83
C LEU A 87 10.52 -12.33 4.01
N SER A 88 11.74 -12.77 4.31
CA SER A 88 12.02 -13.74 5.38
C SER A 88 12.11 -13.10 6.77
N GLY A 89 12.56 -11.84 6.84
CA GLY A 89 12.65 -11.06 8.08
C GLY A 89 11.41 -10.19 8.39
N GLY A 90 10.48 -10.08 7.44
CA GLY A 90 9.27 -9.26 7.58
C GLY A 90 8.27 -9.78 8.62
N GLN A 91 7.43 -8.88 9.15
CA GLN A 91 6.32 -9.27 10.03
C GLN A 91 5.43 -10.32 9.36
N SER A 92 4.90 -11.24 10.16
CA SER A 92 4.03 -12.31 9.67
C SER A 92 2.91 -11.77 8.75
N LEU A 93 2.90 -12.26 7.52
CA LEU A 93 1.84 -11.98 6.55
C LEU A 93 0.52 -12.71 6.91
N SER A 94 0.52 -13.54 7.95
CA SER A 94 -0.67 -14.26 8.43
C SER A 94 -1.79 -13.29 8.78
N GLY A 95 -3.01 -13.57 8.31
CA GLY A 95 -4.19 -12.74 8.62
C GLY A 95 -4.37 -11.51 7.72
N LEU A 96 -3.61 -11.38 6.62
CA LEU A 96 -3.98 -10.46 5.56
C LEU A 96 -5.18 -11.04 4.77
N PRO A 97 -6.13 -10.21 4.31
CA PRO A 97 -7.30 -10.68 3.57
C PRO A 97 -6.98 -11.19 2.15
N PHE A 98 -5.70 -11.25 1.76
CA PHE A 98 -5.24 -11.64 0.40
C PHE A 98 -5.52 -13.11 0.01
N ARG A 99 -6.23 -13.90 0.84
CA ARG A 99 -6.56 -15.31 0.54
C ARG A 99 -7.69 -15.53 -0.46
N HIS A 100 -8.46 -14.49 -0.82
CA HIS A 100 -9.69 -14.64 -1.61
C HIS A 100 -9.72 -13.80 -2.90
N VAL A 101 -8.59 -13.21 -3.31
CA VAL A 101 -8.52 -12.36 -4.52
C VAL A 101 -7.43 -12.87 -5.45
N TRP A 102 -7.63 -14.11 -5.93
CA TRP A 102 -7.12 -14.65 -7.20
C TRP A 102 -8.09 -15.73 -7.67
#